data_AF-A0AAI8Z8S9-F1
#
_entry.id   AF-A0AAI8Z8S9-F1
#
_cell.length_a   1.000
_cell.length_b   1.000
_cell.length_c   1.000
_cell.angle_alpha   90.00
_cell.angle_beta   90.00
_cell.angle_gamma   90.00
#
_symmetry.space_group_name_H-M   'P 1'
#
loop_
_entity.id
_entity.type
_entity.pdbx_description
1 polymer ?
#
loop_
_entity_poly.entity_id
_entity_poly.type
_entity_poly.pdbx_seq_one_letter_code
_entity_poly.pdbx_strand_id
1 'polypeptide(L)'
;MSQLGALASYLPPADGLLPKWLLFIAIVSIGNSIQCYVSLSGSRQVYSGISNTTQSTPSTSNQVKSTTNSPVNELSARTFGTWTALSSIIRLYTAYNIHDPILYQICLWTYGLAFAHFLGEWLVFGSARWGKGLASPVIVSTVTGAWMLAQWSEYVQ
;
A
#
# COMPACT_ATOMS: atom_id res chain seq x y z
N MET A 1 11.46 31.63 -15.58
CA MET A 1 10.57 30.46 -15.59
C MET A 1 9.55 30.63 -14.47
N SER A 2 8.27 30.39 -14.72
CA SER A 2 7.27 30.38 -13.66
C SER A 2 7.50 29.19 -12.73
N GLN A 3 7.17 29.31 -11.44
CA GLN A 3 7.27 28.21 -10.48
C GLN A 3 6.49 26.95 -10.96
N LEU A 4 5.40 27.17 -11.70
CA LEU A 4 4.61 26.12 -12.35
C LEU A 4 5.38 25.37 -13.44
N GLY A 5 6.20 26.08 -14.24
CA GLY A 5 7.03 25.45 -15.27
C GLY A 5 8.14 24.58 -14.69
N ALA A 6 8.70 24.98 -13.53
CA ALA A 6 9.69 24.18 -12.82
C ALA A 6 9.09 22.92 -12.20
N LEU A 7 7.85 22.97 -11.70
CA LEU A 7 7.16 21.75 -11.23
C LEU A 7 6.83 20.79 -12.37
N ALA A 8 6.40 21.33 -13.52
CA ALA A 8 6.01 20.54 -14.67
C ALA A 8 7.18 19.70 -15.23
N SER A 9 8.42 20.20 -15.18
CA SER A 9 9.59 19.45 -15.63
C SER A 9 9.93 18.22 -14.80
N TYR A 10 9.38 18.10 -13.59
CA TYR A 10 9.56 16.90 -12.76
C TYR A 10 8.43 15.88 -12.95
N LEU A 11 7.35 16.20 -13.65
CA LEU A 11 6.28 15.25 -13.90
C LEU A 11 6.69 14.20 -14.95
N PRO A 12 6.09 13.00 -14.92
CA PRO A 12 6.37 11.99 -15.93
C PRO A 12 6.05 12.53 -17.33
N PRO A 13 6.96 12.35 -18.30
CA PRO A 13 6.84 12.96 -19.63
C PRO A 13 5.77 12.30 -20.50
N ALA A 14 5.37 11.06 -20.18
CA ALA A 14 4.38 10.32 -20.94
C ALA A 14 2.97 10.93 -20.85
N ASP A 15 2.22 10.78 -21.94
CA ASP A 15 0.86 11.24 -22.06
C ASP A 15 -0.12 10.43 -21.16
N GLY A 16 -1.24 11.06 -20.85
CA GLY A 16 -2.29 10.48 -20.01
C GLY A 16 -2.10 10.71 -18.50
N LEU A 17 -3.11 10.31 -17.72
CA LEU A 17 -3.17 10.55 -16.28
C LEU A 17 -2.56 9.40 -15.45
N LEU A 18 -2.50 8.19 -16.01
CA LEU A 18 -1.95 7.01 -15.35
C LEU A 18 -0.51 7.19 -14.84
N PRO A 19 0.47 7.70 -15.63
CA PRO A 19 1.84 7.85 -15.13
C PRO A 19 1.92 8.88 -13.98
N LYS A 20 1.11 9.94 -14.05
CA LYS A 20 1.01 10.98 -13.01
C LYS A 20 0.38 10.41 -11.72
N TRP A 21 -0.63 9.54 -11.86
CA TRP A 21 -1.23 8.80 -10.76
C TRP A 21 -0.24 7.82 -10.11
N LEU A 22 0.52 7.06 -10.91
CA LEU A 22 1.55 6.15 -10.39
C LEU A 22 2.64 6.90 -9.61
N LEU A 23 3.07 8.07 -10.08
CA LEU A 23 3.99 8.93 -9.33
C LEU A 23 3.38 9.38 -7.99
N PHE A 24 2.13 9.83 -8.00
CA PHE A 24 1.44 10.22 -6.77
C PHE A 24 1.38 9.08 -5.74
N ILE A 25 0.96 7.89 -6.16
CA ILE A 25 0.90 6.71 -5.29
C ILE A 25 2.30 6.27 -4.82
N ALA A 26 3.34 6.41 -5.65
CA ALA A 26 4.71 6.15 -5.24
C ALA A 26 5.13 7.06 -4.08
N ILE A 27 4.88 8.37 -4.19
CA ILE A 27 5.21 9.35 -3.13
C ILE A 27 4.44 9.06 -1.84
N VAL A 28 3.12 8.81 -1.93
CA VAL A 28 2.30 8.44 -0.76
C VAL A 28 2.82 7.15 -0.10
N SER A 29 3.22 6.16 -0.92
CA SER A 29 3.76 4.89 -0.44
C SER A 29 5.11 5.04 0.26
N ILE A 30 5.98 5.94 -0.20
CA ILE A 30 7.23 6.29 0.50
C ILE A 30 6.91 6.86 1.89
N GLY A 31 5.94 7.77 1.98
CA GLY A 31 5.47 8.30 3.26
C GLY A 31 4.94 7.20 4.19
N ASN A 32 4.12 6.28 3.68
CA ASN A 32 3.64 5.12 4.44
C ASN A 32 4.78 4.20 4.88
N SER A 33 5.78 3.96 4.03
CA SER A 33 6.96 3.18 4.37
C SER A 33 7.67 3.80 5.57
N ILE A 34 7.96 5.10 5.53
CA ILE A 34 8.60 5.80 6.66
C ILE A 34 7.77 5.67 7.93
N GLN A 35 6.44 5.83 7.85
CA GLN A 35 5.54 5.67 9.01
C GLN A 35 5.68 4.28 9.65
N CYS A 36 5.87 3.22 8.86
CA CYS A 36 6.03 1.86 9.36
C CYS A 36 7.32 1.64 10.17
N TYR A 37 8.34 2.48 9.98
CA TYR A 37 9.59 2.44 10.76
C TYR A 37 9.53 3.24 12.05
N VAL A 38 8.61 4.20 12.15
CA VAL A 38 8.52 5.11 13.31
C VAL A 38 7.25 4.90 14.15
N SER A 39 6.24 4.20 13.62
CA SER A 39 4.95 4.03 14.26
C SER A 39 4.28 2.71 13.88
N LEU A 40 3.66 2.07 14.86
CA LEU A 40 2.83 0.88 14.63
C LEU A 40 1.38 1.24 14.29
N SER A 41 0.99 2.51 14.42
CA SER A 41 -0.43 2.90 14.41
C SER A 41 -1.11 2.59 13.08
N GLY A 42 -0.49 2.93 11.96
CA GLY A 42 -1.03 2.67 10.62
C GLY A 42 -1.18 1.17 10.35
N SER A 43 -0.11 0.41 10.54
CA SER A 43 -0.12 -1.05 10.36
C SER A 43 -1.15 -1.74 11.27
N ARG A 44 -1.26 -1.34 12.55
CA ARG A 44 -2.27 -1.87 13.47
C ARG A 44 -3.70 -1.53 13.07
N GLN A 45 -3.90 -0.42 12.38
CA GLN A 45 -5.21 -0.03 11.87
C GLN A 45 -5.64 -0.91 10.69
N VAL A 46 -4.70 -1.29 9.82
CA VAL A 46 -4.90 -2.25 8.73
C VAL A 46 -5.20 -3.64 9.31
N TYR A 47 -4.34 -4.12 10.21
CA TYR A 47 -4.41 -5.43 10.84
C TYR A 47 -5.18 -5.39 12.17
N SER A 48 -6.41 -4.88 12.14
CA SER A 48 -7.29 -4.76 13.31
C SER A 48 -8.16 -6.00 13.58
N GLY A 49 -7.78 -7.14 12.98
CA GLY A 49 -8.40 -8.45 13.18
C GLY A 49 -8.31 -9.00 14.59
N ILE A 50 -9.04 -10.09 14.85
CA ILE A 50 -8.96 -10.78 16.14
C ILE A 50 -7.57 -11.41 16.26
N SER A 51 -6.79 -10.91 17.20
CA SER A 51 -5.60 -11.58 17.71
C SER A 51 -6.00 -12.51 18.85
N ASN A 52 -5.84 -13.82 18.70
CA ASN A 52 -5.95 -14.76 19.83
C ASN A 52 -4.69 -14.72 20.72
N THR A 53 -4.14 -13.52 20.97
CA THR A 53 -3.01 -13.34 21.88
C THR A 53 -3.57 -13.20 23.28
N THR A 54 -3.60 -14.31 24.01
CA THR A 54 -3.78 -14.35 25.46
C THR A 54 -2.62 -13.61 26.13
N GLN A 55 -2.72 -12.29 26.27
CA GLN A 55 -1.89 -11.59 27.25
C GLN A 55 -2.45 -11.90 28.63
N SER A 56 -1.86 -12.88 29.30
CA SER A 56 -1.99 -13.06 30.74
C SER A 56 -1.37 -11.85 31.45
N THR A 57 -2.15 -10.79 31.62
CA THR A 57 -1.81 -9.71 32.55
C THR A 57 -2.27 -10.14 33.93
N PRO A 58 -1.40 -10.21 34.95
CA PRO A 58 -1.85 -10.34 36.32
C PRO A 58 -2.34 -8.97 36.77
N SER A 59 -3.64 -8.70 36.65
CA SER A 59 -4.24 -7.51 37.24
C SER A 59 -5.63 -7.81 37.79
N THR A 60 -5.66 -7.85 39.12
CA THR A 60 -6.83 -7.66 39.97
C THR A 60 -7.62 -6.42 39.54
N SER A 61 -8.68 -6.59 38.76
CA SER A 61 -9.92 -5.80 38.78
C SER A 61 -10.80 -6.13 37.58
N ASN A 62 -12.09 -6.36 37.86
CA ASN A 62 -13.12 -6.69 36.87
C ASN A 62 -13.42 -5.50 35.94
N GLN A 63 -12.66 -5.36 34.86
CA GLN A 63 -13.14 -4.78 33.60
C GLN A 63 -12.49 -5.49 32.42
N VAL A 64 -13.22 -6.43 31.81
CA VAL A 64 -12.84 -7.03 30.53
C VAL A 64 -13.07 -6.00 29.42
N LYS A 65 -12.15 -5.04 29.26
CA LYS A 65 -11.98 -4.35 27.98
C LYS A 65 -11.32 -5.35 27.05
N SER A 66 -12.11 -5.92 26.12
CA SER A 66 -11.58 -6.68 24.98
C SER A 66 -10.70 -5.73 24.14
N THR A 67 -9.43 -5.62 24.49
CA THR A 67 -8.42 -4.94 23.67
C THR A 67 -8.13 -5.83 22.48
N THR A 68 -8.70 -5.50 21.31
CA THR A 68 -8.29 -6.06 20.03
C THR A 68 -6.81 -5.71 19.80
N ASN A 69 -5.92 -6.59 20.21
CA ASN A 69 -4.47 -6.40 20.17
C ASN A 69 -3.94 -6.81 18.79
N SER A 70 -4.07 -5.95 17.77
CA SER A 70 -3.50 -6.17 16.43
C SER A 70 -2.20 -7.00 16.47
N PRO A 71 -2.06 -8.08 15.65
CA PRO A 71 -0.90 -8.97 15.68
C PRO A 71 0.41 -8.28 15.27
N VAL A 72 0.35 -7.07 14.74
CA VAL A 72 1.51 -6.25 14.35
C VAL A 72 2.43 -5.95 15.53
N ASN A 73 3.64 -6.50 15.43
CA ASN A 73 4.82 -6.13 16.20
C ASN A 73 5.76 -5.23 15.37
N GLU A 74 6.82 -4.71 15.99
CA GLU A 74 7.75 -3.79 15.32
C GLU A 74 8.46 -4.39 14.11
N LEU A 75 8.83 -5.67 14.19
CA LEU A 75 9.49 -6.35 13.08
C LEU A 75 8.54 -6.44 11.88
N SER A 76 7.32 -6.91 12.10
CA SER A 76 6.30 -7.02 11.04
C SER A 76 5.93 -5.66 10.43
N ALA A 77 5.90 -4.59 11.23
CA ALA A 77 5.67 -3.24 10.73
C ALA A 77 6.81 -2.80 9.80
N ARG A 78 8.08 -2.96 10.20
CA ARG A 78 9.22 -2.66 9.33
C ARG A 78 9.24 -3.50 8.06
N THR A 79 8.93 -4.80 8.13
CA THR A 79 8.80 -5.67 6.95
C THR A 79 7.72 -5.16 6.00
N PHE A 80 6.56 -4.75 6.51
CA PHE A 80 5.49 -4.14 5.72
C PHE A 80 5.94 -2.80 5.09
N GLY A 81 6.71 -2.00 5.83
CA GLY A 81 7.37 -0.80 5.32
C GLY A 81 8.32 -1.09 4.16
N THR A 82 9.24 -2.06 4.31
CA THR A 82 10.18 -2.47 3.25
C THR A 82 9.46 -2.94 1.99
N TRP A 83 8.42 -3.77 2.14
CA TRP A 83 7.57 -4.19 1.02
C TRP A 83 6.97 -2.96 0.32
N THR A 84 6.40 -2.03 1.09
CA THR A 84 5.79 -0.81 0.56
C THR A 84 6.81 0.03 -0.20
N ALA A 85 8.03 0.18 0.33
CA ALA A 85 9.13 0.88 -0.32
C ALA A 85 9.51 0.22 -1.65
N LEU A 86 9.67 -1.11 -1.68
CA LEU A 86 9.96 -1.85 -2.91
C LEU A 86 8.88 -1.58 -3.97
N SER A 87 7.61 -1.67 -3.59
CA SER A 87 6.50 -1.40 -4.50
C SER A 87 6.47 0.07 -4.95
N SER A 88 6.85 1.02 -4.09
CA SER A 88 6.94 2.44 -4.45
C SER A 88 8.05 2.73 -5.46
N ILE A 89 9.20 2.06 -5.35
CA ILE A 89 10.31 2.18 -6.29
C ILE A 89 9.85 1.70 -7.66
N ILE A 90 9.23 0.52 -7.73
CA ILE A 90 8.68 -0.02 -8.98
C ILE A 90 7.70 0.96 -9.62
N ARG A 91 6.76 1.52 -8.83
CA ARG A 91 5.79 2.52 -9.33
C ARG A 91 6.46 3.79 -9.82
N LEU A 92 7.48 4.28 -9.11
CA LEU A 92 8.24 5.45 -9.50
C LEU A 92 8.92 5.23 -10.86
N TYR A 93 9.66 4.13 -11.00
CA TYR A 93 10.32 3.81 -12.28
C TYR A 93 9.31 3.61 -13.40
N THR A 94 8.21 2.93 -13.14
CA THR A 94 7.13 2.72 -14.12
C THR A 94 6.47 4.04 -14.52
N ALA A 95 6.28 4.98 -13.59
CA ALA A 95 5.69 6.27 -13.90
C ALA A 95 6.49 7.02 -14.97
N TYR A 96 7.83 7.04 -14.87
CA TYR A 96 8.71 7.71 -15.84
C TYR A 96 8.99 6.88 -17.09
N ASN A 97 8.75 5.56 -17.06
CA ASN A 97 9.03 4.63 -18.15
C ASN A 97 7.79 3.79 -18.46
N ILE A 98 6.61 4.43 -18.56
CA ILE A 98 5.33 3.71 -18.63
C ILE A 98 5.18 2.88 -19.92
N HIS A 99 5.94 3.22 -20.96
CA HIS A 99 5.98 2.46 -22.22
C HIS A 99 6.94 1.27 -22.20
N ASP A 100 7.69 1.06 -21.11
CA ASP A 100 8.49 -0.16 -20.94
C ASP A 100 7.56 -1.31 -20.54
N PRO A 101 7.39 -2.34 -21.38
CA PRO A 101 6.45 -3.43 -21.14
C PRO A 101 6.81 -4.23 -19.88
N ILE A 102 8.09 -4.36 -19.54
CA ILE A 102 8.57 -5.12 -18.38
C ILE A 102 8.23 -4.35 -17.10
N LEU A 103 8.53 -3.05 -17.04
CA LEU A 103 8.18 -2.22 -15.88
C LEU A 103 6.67 -2.14 -15.68
N TYR A 104 5.91 -1.97 -16.77
CA TYR A 104 4.45 -1.96 -16.71
C TYR A 104 3.88 -3.25 -16.12
N GLN A 105 4.34 -4.40 -16.60
CA GLN A 105 3.92 -5.72 -16.12
C GLN A 105 4.31 -5.96 -14.68
N ILE A 106 5.54 -5.67 -14.28
CA ILE A 106 6.00 -5.84 -12.90
C ILE A 106 5.19 -4.93 -11.97
N CYS A 107 4.94 -3.68 -12.35
CA CYS A 107 4.10 -2.77 -11.58
C CYS A 107 2.68 -3.31 -11.42
N LEU A 108 2.06 -3.79 -12.50
CA LEU A 108 0.75 -4.44 -12.46
C LEU A 108 0.74 -5.65 -11.50
N TRP A 109 1.77 -6.50 -11.56
CA TRP A 109 1.92 -7.63 -10.64
C TRP A 109 2.03 -7.20 -9.17
N THR A 110 2.70 -6.08 -8.86
CA THR A 110 2.74 -5.58 -7.47
C THR A 110 1.36 -5.17 -6.95
N TYR A 111 0.48 -4.65 -7.81
CA TYR A 111 -0.91 -4.37 -7.44
C TYR A 111 -1.71 -5.67 -7.26
N GLY A 112 -1.49 -6.67 -8.11
CA GLY A 112 -2.07 -8.00 -7.96
C GLY A 112 -1.67 -8.68 -6.64
N LEU A 113 -0.38 -8.62 -6.27
CA LEU A 113 0.14 -9.14 -5.00
C LEU A 113 -0.47 -8.39 -3.80
N ALA A 114 -0.55 -7.07 -3.86
CA ALA A 114 -1.18 -6.28 -2.80
C ALA A 114 -2.67 -6.63 -2.63
N PHE A 115 -3.41 -6.74 -3.74
CA PHE A 115 -4.80 -7.17 -3.73
C PHE A 115 -4.97 -8.55 -3.10
N ALA A 116 -4.21 -9.55 -3.59
CA ALA A 116 -4.27 -10.91 -3.06
C ALA A 116 -3.91 -10.98 -1.56
N HIS A 117 -2.87 -10.27 -1.14
CA HIS A 117 -2.46 -10.18 0.26
C HIS A 117 -3.56 -9.61 1.15
N PHE A 118 -4.06 -8.41 0.85
CA PHE A 118 -5.06 -7.75 1.71
C PHE A 118 -6.42 -8.44 1.70
N LEU A 119 -6.85 -9.03 0.57
CA LEU A 119 -8.06 -9.86 0.54
C LEU A 119 -7.87 -11.17 1.31
N GLY A 120 -6.70 -11.80 1.22
CA GLY A 120 -6.40 -13.01 2.00
C GLY A 120 -6.44 -12.75 3.51
N GLU A 121 -5.80 -11.66 3.96
CA GLU A 121 -5.80 -11.23 5.37
C GLU A 121 -7.21 -10.93 5.89
N TRP A 122 -8.11 -10.46 5.02
CA TRP A 122 -9.49 -10.15 5.38
C TRP A 122 -10.43 -11.37 5.32
N LEU A 123 -10.38 -12.14 4.22
CA LEU A 123 -11.36 -13.19 3.92
C LEU A 123 -10.95 -14.57 4.44
N VAL A 124 -9.65 -14.83 4.58
CA VAL A 124 -9.11 -16.15 4.94
C VAL A 124 -8.51 -16.14 6.34
N PHE A 125 -7.58 -15.23 6.62
CA PHE A 125 -6.82 -15.24 7.88
C PHE A 125 -7.49 -14.45 9.01
N GLY A 126 -8.35 -13.48 8.69
CA GLY A 126 -9.09 -12.67 9.67
C GLY A 126 -8.23 -11.71 10.51
N SER A 127 -6.96 -11.54 10.12
CA SER A 127 -5.97 -10.61 10.70
C SER A 127 -6.23 -9.16 10.29
N ALA A 128 -6.87 -8.94 9.14
CA ALA A 128 -7.39 -7.65 8.71
C ALA A 128 -8.92 -7.60 8.81
N ARG A 129 -9.47 -6.41 9.06
CA ARG A 129 -10.92 -6.18 9.07
C ARG A 129 -11.29 -5.00 8.21
N TRP A 130 -12.49 -5.08 7.64
CA TRP A 130 -13.07 -3.96 6.92
C TRP A 130 -13.18 -2.73 7.84
N GLY A 131 -12.64 -1.60 7.38
CA GLY A 131 -12.52 -0.37 8.15
C GLY A 131 -11.60 0.63 7.46
N LYS A 132 -11.39 1.80 8.08
CA LYS A 132 -10.59 2.89 7.50
C LYS A 132 -9.14 2.48 7.17
N GLY A 133 -8.57 1.54 7.93
CA GLY A 133 -7.22 1.02 7.69
C GLY A 133 -7.12 0.18 6.41
N LEU A 134 -7.93 -0.88 6.30
CA LEU A 134 -7.87 -1.83 5.19
C LEU A 134 -8.47 -1.28 3.87
N ALA A 135 -9.46 -0.40 3.95
CA ALA A 135 -10.16 0.10 2.76
C ALA A 135 -9.21 0.81 1.78
N SER A 136 -8.30 1.64 2.29
CA SER A 136 -7.40 2.43 1.44
C SER A 136 -6.48 1.54 0.59
N PRO A 137 -5.72 0.56 1.15
CA PRO A 137 -4.90 -0.33 0.34
C PRO A 137 -5.68 -1.16 -0.69
N VAL A 138 -6.86 -1.68 -0.33
CA VAL A 138 -7.67 -2.51 -1.24
C VAL A 138 -8.24 -1.70 -2.40
N ILE A 139 -8.76 -0.49 -2.13
CA ILE A 139 -9.30 0.38 -3.18
C ILE A 139 -8.18 0.81 -4.12
N VAL A 140 -7.04 1.27 -3.58
CA VAL A 140 -5.92 1.74 -4.41
C VAL A 140 -5.37 0.61 -5.29
N SER A 141 -5.19 -0.60 -4.75
CA SER A 141 -4.68 -1.73 -5.53
C SER A 141 -5.66 -2.17 -6.62
N THR A 142 -6.94 -2.24 -6.30
CA THR A 142 -7.99 -2.66 -7.25
C THR A 142 -8.17 -1.64 -8.38
N VAL A 143 -8.38 -0.37 -8.02
CA VAL A 143 -8.65 0.70 -9.01
C VAL A 143 -7.42 0.92 -9.89
N THR A 144 -6.22 0.97 -9.31
CA THR A 144 -5.01 1.19 -10.11
C THR A 144 -4.69 0.00 -11.01
N GLY A 145 -4.82 -1.24 -10.50
CA GLY A 145 -4.63 -2.44 -11.30
C GLY A 145 -5.64 -2.52 -12.46
N ALA A 146 -6.91 -2.24 -12.20
CA ALA A 146 -7.94 -2.20 -13.24
C ALA A 146 -7.69 -1.10 -14.28
N TRP A 147 -7.24 0.09 -13.84
CA TRP A 147 -6.90 1.18 -14.75
C TRP A 147 -5.71 0.80 -15.64
N MET A 148 -4.67 0.18 -15.08
CA MET A 148 -3.56 -0.34 -15.88
C MET A 148 -4.05 -1.38 -16.91
N LEU A 149 -4.86 -2.35 -16.50
CA LEU A 149 -5.43 -3.32 -17.46
C LEU A 149 -6.25 -2.65 -18.57
N ALA A 150 -7.05 -1.64 -18.23
CA ALA A 150 -7.88 -0.92 -19.20
C ALA A 150 -7.07 -0.09 -20.21
N GLN A 151 -5.86 0.32 -19.87
CA GLN A 151 -4.97 1.10 -20.74
C GLN A 151 -3.77 0.28 -21.24
N TRP A 152 -3.86 -1.05 -21.19
CA TRP A 152 -2.77 -1.92 -21.61
C TRP A 152 -2.29 -1.62 -23.03
N SER A 153 -3.21 -1.55 -23.99
CA SER A 153 -2.88 -1.31 -25.42
C SER A 153 -2.28 0.06 -25.69
N GLU A 154 -2.52 1.05 -24.83
CA GLU A 154 -1.98 2.40 -24.98
C GLU A 154 -0.50 2.47 -24.58
N TYR A 155 -0.11 1.67 -23.59
CA TYR A 155 1.21 1.76 -22.97
C TYR A 155 2.13 0.58 -23.28
N VAL A 156 1.58 -0.60 -23.59
CA VAL A 156 2.34 -1.82 -23.86
C VAL A 156 2.19 -2.16 -25.34
N GLN A 157 3.24 -1.90 -26.13
CA GLN A 157 3.33 -2.19 -27.57
C GLN A 157 4.51 -3.12 -27.86
#